data_AF-A0A3A8YNN8-F1
#
_entry.id   AF-A0A3A8YNN8-F1
#
_cell.length_a   1.000
_cell.length_b   1.000
_cell.length_c   1.000
_cell.angle_alpha   90.00
_cell.angle_beta   90.00
_cell.angle_gamma   90.00
#
_symmetry.space_group_name_H-M   'P 1'
#
loop_
_entity.id
_entity.type
_entity.pdbx_description
1 polymer ?
#
loop_
_entity_poly.entity_id
_entity_poly.type
_entity_poly.pdbx_seq_one_letter_code
_entity_poly.pdbx_strand_id
1 'polypeptide(L)' 'MPAQWTGQIVGEIHNAGFTIKQVAREAGLNEKYVSQVLNAGSTAPKAQQKLQNALRRLIEKQEGTSPA' A
#
# COMPACT_ATOMS: atom_id res chain seq x y z
N MET A 1 -3.07 -19.03 5.66
CA MET A 1 -3.12 -18.37 4.33
C MET A 1 -3.08 -16.87 4.56
N PRO A 2 -2.26 -16.10 3.83
CA PRO A 2 -2.32 -14.63 3.86
C PRO A 2 -3.73 -14.18 3.48
N ALA A 3 -4.19 -13.08 4.06
CA ALA A 3 -5.50 -12.55 3.72
C ALA A 3 -5.51 -12.10 2.25
N GLN A 4 -6.57 -12.41 1.51
CA GLN A 4 -6.65 -12.20 0.05
C GLN A 4 -6.35 -10.74 -0.38
N TRP A 5 -6.70 -9.77 0.47
CA TRP A 5 -6.43 -8.35 0.23
C TRP A 5 -4.94 -8.00 0.16
N THR A 6 -4.06 -8.77 0.82
CA THR A 6 -2.61 -8.53 0.81
C THR A 6 -2.01 -8.75 -0.58
N GLY A 7 -2.48 -9.77 -1.31
CA GLY A 7 -2.08 -9.99 -2.70
C GLY A 7 -2.63 -8.93 -3.64
N GLN A 8 -3.88 -8.49 -3.42
CA GLN A 8 -4.50 -7.43 -4.23
C GLN A 8 -3.74 -6.11 -4.11
N ILE A 9 -3.47 -5.67 -2.88
CA ILE A 9 -2.78 -4.39 -2.67
C ILE A 9 -1.33 -4.43 -3.19
N VAL A 10 -0.62 -5.55 -3.07
CA VAL A 10 0.72 -5.70 -3.65
C VAL A 10 0.68 -5.62 -5.17
N GLY A 11 -0.33 -6.23 -5.80
CA GLY A 11 -0.56 -6.10 -7.25
C GLY A 11 -0.86 -4.67 -7.68
N GLU A 12 -1.74 -3.97 -6.96
CA GLU A 12 -2.06 -2.56 -7.24
C GLU A 12 -0.83 -1.64 -7.08
N ILE A 13 -0.04 -1.84 -6.01
CA ILE A 13 1.22 -1.11 -5.79
C ILE A 13 2.17 -1.31 -6.98
N HIS A 14 2.32 -2.55 -7.45
CA HIS A 14 3.17 -2.88 -8.59
C HIS A 14 2.66 -2.25 -9.89
N ASN A 15 1.35 -2.33 -10.16
CA ASN A 15 0.72 -1.76 -11.35
C ASN A 15 0.88 -0.23 -11.40
N ALA A 16 0.82 0.43 -10.25
CA ALA A 16 1.03 1.87 -10.14
C ALA A 16 2.52 2.29 -10.20
N GLY A 17 3.46 1.33 -10.24
CA GLY A 17 4.89 1.62 -10.27
C GLY A 17 5.48 2.04 -8.92
N PHE A 18 4.75 1.84 -7.82
CA PHE A 18 5.24 2.15 -6.47
C PHE A 18 5.85 0.93 -5.79
N THR A 19 6.59 1.19 -4.72
CA THR A 19 7.11 0.17 -3.82
C THR A 19 6.29 0.14 -2.52
N ILE A 20 6.26 -1.03 -1.88
CA ILE A 20 5.64 -1.20 -0.56
C ILE A 20 6.22 -0.20 0.46
N LYS A 21 7.52 0.11 0.35
CA LYS A 21 8.20 1.10 1.20
C LYS A 21 7.65 2.51 1.03
N GLN A 22 7.44 2.93 -0.22
CA GLN A 22 6.84 4.24 -0.52
C GLN A 22 5.41 4.33 0.02
N VAL A 23 4.61 3.28 -0.17
CA VAL A 23 3.23 3.23 0.32
C VAL A 23 3.20 3.20 1.86
N ALA A 24 4.11 2.45 2.50
CA ALA A 24 4.25 2.43 3.96
C ALA A 24 4.60 3.82 4.52
N ARG A 25 5.55 4.52 3.88
CA ARG A 25 5.96 5.88 4.26
C ARG A 25 4.81 6.87 4.10
N GLU A 26 4.08 6.83 2.98
CA GLU A 26 2.90 7.67 2.76
C GLU A 26 1.77 7.34 3.75
N ALA A 27 1.61 6.07 4.11
CA ALA A 27 0.64 5.62 5.11
C ALA A 27 1.01 6.01 6.55
N GLY A 28 2.22 6.53 6.78
CA GLY A 28 2.76 6.80 8.12
C GLY A 28 2.92 5.53 8.95
N LEU A 29 3.16 4.38 8.29
CA LEU A 29 3.35 3.09 8.93
C LEU A 29 4.81 2.68 8.90
N ASN A 30 5.24 1.92 9.92
CA ASN A 30 6.58 1.36 9.94
C ASN A 30 6.71 0.26 8.87
N GLU A 31 7.77 0.30 8.07
CA GLU A 31 8.00 -0.68 6.99
C GLU A 31 8.06 -2.13 7.49
N LYS A 32 8.67 -2.38 8.67
CA LYS A 32 8.70 -3.71 9.29
C LYS A 32 7.30 -4.16 9.69
N TYR A 33 6.49 -3.25 10.23
CA TYR A 33 5.08 -3.53 10.56
C TYR A 33 4.27 -3.85 9.31
N VAL A 34 4.43 -3.08 8.22
CA VAL A 34 3.75 -3.35 6.94
C VAL A 34 4.17 -4.70 6.38
N SER A 35 5.47 -5.03 6.39
CA SER A 35 5.96 -6.34 5.98
C SER A 35 5.36 -7.47 6.83
N GLN A 36 5.27 -7.30 8.15
CA GLN A 36 4.61 -8.27 9.02
C GLN A 36 3.13 -8.42 8.69
N VAL A 37 2.40 -7.33 8.47
CA VAL A 37 0.97 -7.37 8.12
C VAL A 37 0.73 -8.07 6.78
N LEU A 38 1.56 -7.80 5.77
CA LEU A 38 1.45 -8.42 4.45
C LEU A 38 1.79 -9.91 4.48
N ASN A 39 2.69 -10.33 5.37
CA ASN A 39 3.06 -11.74 5.56
C ASN A 39 2.21 -12.47 6.60
N ALA A 40 1.45 -11.74 7.42
CA ALA A 40 0.60 -12.32 8.47
C ALA A 40 -0.73 -12.82 7.87
N GLY A 41 -1.20 -13.95 8.39
CA GLY A 41 -2.55 -14.45 8.09
C GLY A 41 -3.66 -13.73 8.86
N SER A 42 -3.33 -12.76 9.71
CA SER A 42 -4.30 -12.04 10.55
C SER A 42 -4.94 -10.87 9.79
N THR A 43 -6.25 -10.70 9.98
CA THR A 43 -7.00 -9.57 9.43
C THR A 43 -6.60 -8.28 10.13
N ALA A 44 -5.92 -7.39 9.40
CA ALA A 44 -5.53 -6.06 9.87
C ALA A 44 -6.32 -4.97 9.11
N PRO A 45 -7.64 -4.81 9.35
CA PRO A 45 -8.49 -3.92 8.56
C PRO A 45 -8.05 -2.45 8.61
N LYS A 46 -7.51 -2.00 9.75
CA LYS A 46 -6.95 -0.64 9.89
C LYS A 46 -5.70 -0.44 9.02
N ALA A 47 -4.85 -1.45 8.91
CA ALA A 47 -3.63 -1.38 8.10
C ALA A 47 -3.98 -1.42 6.61
N GLN A 48 -4.92 -2.29 6.21
CA GLN A 48 -5.45 -2.35 4.85
C GLN A 48 -5.96 -0.97 4.40
N GLN A 49 -6.86 -0.35 5.15
CA GLN A 49 -7.41 0.96 4.79
C GLN A 49 -6.32 2.04 4.69
N LYS A 50 -5.36 2.06 5.63
CA LYS A 50 -4.25 3.02 5.58
C LYS A 50 -3.38 2.84 4.34
N LEU A 51 -3.03 1.61 3.98
CA LEU A 51 -2.21 1.33 2.81
C LEU A 51 -2.95 1.63 1.51
N GLN A 52 -4.24 1.29 1.41
CA GLN A 52 -5.07 1.60 0.23
C GLN A 52 -5.21 3.11 0.03
N ASN A 53 -5.50 3.85 1.11
CA ASN A 53 -5.57 5.31 1.05
C ASN A 53 -4.22 5.95 0.68
N ALA A 54 -3.12 5.42 1.20
CA ALA A 54 -1.79 5.89 0.86
C ALA A 54 -1.43 5.65 -0.61
N LEU A 55 -1.74 4.45 -1.12
CA LEU A 55 -1.55 4.13 -2.54
C LEU A 55 -2.36 5.06 -3.44
N ARG A 56 -3.64 5.28 -3.11
CA ARG A 56 -4.49 6.21 -3.85
C ARG A 56 -3.91 7.62 -3.89
N ARG A 57 -3.42 8.14 -2.75
CA ARG A 57 -2.75 9.45 -2.70
C ARG A 57 -1.49 9.50 -3.56
N LEU A 58 -0.71 8.41 -3.60
CA LEU A 58 0.48 8.34 -4.45
C LEU A 58 0.13 8.37 -5.94
N ILE A 59 -0.89 7.60 -6.34
CA ILE A 59 -1.42 7.60 -7.71
C ILE A 59 -1.93 9.00 -8.07
N GLU A 60 -2.75 9.62 -7.22
CA GLU A 60 -3.27 10.97 -7.42
C GLU A 60 -2.14 12.01 -7.53
N LYS A 61 -1.06 11.88 -6.75
CA LYS A 61 0.13 12.74 -6.87
C LYS A 61 0.87 12.52 -8.19
N GLN A 62 0.96 11.27 -8.67
CA GLN A 62 1.63 10.95 -9.94
C GLN A 62 0.82 11.46 -11.15
N GLU A 63 -0.49 11.22 -11.17
CA GLU A 63 -1.41 11.68 -12.22
C GLU A 63 -1.56 13.21 -12.21
N GLY A 64 -1.59 13.83 -11.03
CA GLY A 64 -1.63 15.30 -10.86
C GLY A 64 -0.31 16.00 -11.19
N THR A 65 0.77 15.26 -11.43
CA THR A 65 2.08 15.78 -11.88
C THR A 65 2.26 15.51 -13.38
N SER A 66 1.19 15.59 -14.18
CA SER A 66 1.32 15.76 -15.63
C SER A 66 1.40 17.27 -15.92
N PRO A 67 2.59 17.83 -16.24
CA PRO A 67 2.65 19.19 -16.75
C PRO A 67 1.96 19.19 -18.12
N ALA A 68 0.93 20.02 -18.25
CA ALA A 68 0.43 20.46 -19.55
C ALA A 68 1.50 21.30 -20.27
#